data_AF-A0A9E4ZC17-F1
#
_entry.id   AF-A0A9E4ZC17-F1
#
_cell.length_a   1.000
_cell.length_b   1.000
_cell.length_c   1.000
_cell.angle_alpha   90.00
_cell.angle_beta   90.00
_cell.angle_gamma   90.00
#
_symmetry.space_group_name_H-M   'P 1'
#
loop_
_entity.id
_entity.type
_entity.pdbx_description
1 polymer ?
#
loop_
_entity_poly.entity_id
_entity_poly.type
_entity_poly.pdbx_seq_one_letter_code
_entity_poly.pdbx_strand_id
1 'polypeptide(L)'
;VRRIFGLYTERGIGMGSIVNELAADAIPSPTGKPIWGVNVVRGILTNEVYSGQHALGMTAPPIISQSTFDRAQTLRSTNRTVHPPRVDTWPLQNRLRCSICGSRFKCAYGRNGRRSYRCFGRETNSPYFQRTGQRCTAKILEAGETDADLLNAIYIALSQPENFRAALEVSINALKAKLSDLERDVAPIRRGLEAVSSELGRIEMAWVRGILAPDKLDLAERSAKERQEHLQARMDILDPGRVDELERTQSLLAAATENLDLAANPDTPHSWFVDGFASLLPPEWSKEGHDILLDYTPKWVGETLRELLTRLQAEVWYGPDGLHVKGIITLPVPLTKDEAQASLSTRPT
;
A
#
# COMPACT_ATOMS: atom_id res chain seq x y z
N VAL A 1 -17.33 -12.88 -9.55
CA VAL A 1 -17.39 -11.81 -8.53
C VAL A 1 -16.36 -12.03 -7.42
N ARG A 2 -16.46 -13.07 -6.56
CA ARG A 2 -15.49 -13.33 -5.47
C ARG A 2 -14.03 -13.30 -5.92
N ARG A 3 -13.72 -14.00 -7.01
CA ARG A 3 -12.37 -14.01 -7.61
C ARG A 3 -11.88 -12.61 -8.00
N ILE A 4 -12.71 -11.79 -8.63
CA ILE A 4 -12.35 -10.42 -9.04
C ILE A 4 -12.03 -9.57 -7.80
N PHE A 5 -12.84 -9.70 -6.75
CA PHE A 5 -12.58 -9.01 -5.49
C PHE A 5 -11.28 -9.51 -4.85
N GLY A 6 -11.04 -10.82 -4.72
CA GLY A 6 -9.78 -11.36 -4.18
C GLY A 6 -8.54 -10.92 -4.96
N LEU A 7 -8.58 -10.95 -6.30
CA LEU A 7 -7.48 -10.46 -7.15
C LEU A 7 -7.21 -8.96 -6.91
N TYR A 8 -8.26 -8.17 -6.71
CA TYR A 8 -8.16 -6.73 -6.53
C TYR A 8 -7.75 -6.35 -5.09
N THR A 9 -8.32 -6.99 -4.07
CA THR A 9 -8.15 -6.63 -2.67
C THR A 9 -6.98 -7.34 -2.03
N GLU A 10 -6.87 -8.66 -2.19
CA GLU A 10 -5.85 -9.49 -1.54
C GLU A 10 -4.53 -9.46 -2.31
N ARG A 11 -4.60 -9.62 -3.64
CA ARG A 11 -3.41 -9.62 -4.52
C ARG A 11 -3.02 -8.23 -5.04
N GLY A 12 -3.86 -7.20 -4.85
CA GLY A 12 -3.56 -5.83 -5.24
C GLY A 12 -3.43 -5.61 -6.76
N ILE A 13 -3.99 -6.51 -7.58
CA ILE A 13 -3.84 -6.49 -9.03
C ILE A 13 -4.76 -5.41 -9.63
N GLY A 14 -4.22 -4.58 -10.52
CA GLY A 14 -5.00 -3.53 -11.19
C GLY A 14 -6.09 -4.09 -12.11
N MET A 15 -7.20 -3.36 -12.29
CA MET A 15 -8.37 -3.81 -13.09
C MET A 15 -8.01 -4.26 -14.52
N GLY A 16 -7.01 -3.64 -15.16
CA GLY A 16 -6.53 -4.05 -16.48
C GLY A 16 -5.80 -5.40 -16.47
N SER A 17 -5.03 -5.68 -15.42
CA SER A 17 -4.37 -6.98 -15.26
C SER A 17 -5.37 -8.08 -14.89
N ILE A 18 -6.42 -7.75 -14.12
CA ILE A 18 -7.54 -8.67 -13.87
C ILE A 18 -8.21 -9.07 -15.18
N VAL A 19 -8.42 -8.14 -16.11
CA VAL A 19 -8.96 -8.45 -17.45
C VAL A 19 -8.09 -9.45 -18.19
N ASN A 20 -6.76 -9.26 -18.18
CA ASN A 20 -5.82 -10.15 -18.85
C ASN A 20 -5.80 -11.55 -18.22
N GLU A 21 -5.85 -11.63 -16.89
CA GLU A 21 -5.89 -12.92 -16.18
C GLU A 21 -7.20 -13.68 -16.46
N LEU A 22 -8.35 -12.98 -16.46
CA LEU A 22 -9.63 -13.58 -16.81
C LEU A 22 -9.66 -14.08 -18.26
N ALA A 23 -9.00 -13.35 -19.17
CA ALA A 23 -8.89 -13.73 -20.58
C ALA A 23 -7.92 -14.93 -20.77
N ALA A 24 -6.81 -14.97 -20.05
CA ALA A 24 -5.86 -16.08 -20.06
C ALA A 24 -6.52 -17.40 -19.60
N ASP A 25 -7.43 -17.31 -18.64
CA ASP A 25 -8.21 -18.44 -18.14
C ASP A 25 -9.45 -18.77 -18.99
N ALA A 26 -9.59 -18.13 -20.16
CA ALA A 26 -10.70 -18.30 -21.10
C ALA A 26 -12.10 -18.08 -20.47
N ILE A 27 -12.20 -17.21 -19.45
CA ILE A 27 -13.48 -16.89 -18.80
C ILE A 27 -14.23 -15.86 -19.65
N PRO A 28 -15.41 -16.18 -20.21
CA PRO A 28 -16.16 -15.23 -21.03
C PRO A 28 -16.70 -14.07 -20.19
N SER A 29 -16.79 -12.89 -20.81
CA SER A 29 -17.39 -11.71 -20.17
C SER A 29 -18.90 -11.90 -19.93
N PRO A 30 -19.54 -11.07 -19.10
CA PRO A 30 -21.00 -11.14 -18.89
C PRO A 30 -21.83 -10.99 -20.18
N THR A 31 -21.23 -10.46 -21.25
CA THR A 31 -21.86 -10.32 -22.59
C THR A 31 -21.38 -11.36 -23.60
N GLY A 32 -20.66 -12.40 -23.13
CA GLY A 32 -20.15 -13.50 -23.97
C GLY A 32 -18.89 -13.17 -24.77
N LYS A 33 -18.23 -12.04 -24.51
CA LYS A 33 -17.01 -11.65 -25.23
C LYS A 33 -15.77 -12.37 -24.68
N PRO A 34 -14.78 -12.71 -25.53
CA PRO A 34 -13.57 -13.41 -25.09
C PRO A 34 -12.64 -12.54 -24.24
N ILE A 35 -12.74 -11.21 -24.37
CA ILE A 35 -11.95 -10.25 -23.59
C ILE A 35 -12.91 -9.37 -22.79
N TRP A 36 -12.62 -9.21 -21.50
CA TRP A 36 -13.37 -8.35 -20.60
C TRP A 36 -13.04 -6.87 -20.84
N GLY A 37 -14.03 -5.99 -20.73
CA GLY A 37 -13.77 -4.55 -20.67
C GLY A 37 -13.36 -4.14 -19.26
N VAL A 38 -12.36 -3.26 -19.12
CA VAL A 38 -11.94 -2.72 -17.81
C VAL A 38 -13.10 -2.04 -17.08
N ASN A 39 -14.00 -1.37 -17.80
CA ASN A 39 -15.22 -0.78 -17.23
C ASN A 39 -16.20 -1.81 -16.67
N VAL A 40 -16.20 -3.04 -17.17
CA VAL A 40 -17.04 -4.13 -16.64
C VAL A 40 -16.51 -4.58 -15.29
N VAL A 41 -15.19 -4.77 -15.18
CA VAL A 41 -14.52 -5.08 -13.90
C VAL A 41 -14.72 -3.95 -12.90
N ARG A 42 -14.57 -2.68 -13.34
CA ARG A 42 -14.87 -1.50 -12.53
C ARG A 42 -16.32 -1.52 -12.03
N GLY A 43 -17.28 -1.78 -12.92
CA GLY A 43 -18.70 -1.85 -12.59
C GLY A 43 -18.99 -2.92 -11.53
N ILE A 44 -18.29 -4.06 -11.59
CA ILE A 44 -18.41 -5.11 -10.58
C ILE A 44 -17.85 -4.65 -9.23
N LEU A 45 -16.68 -4.00 -9.23
CA LEU A 45 -16.04 -3.50 -8.01
C LEU A 45 -16.77 -2.31 -7.37
N THR A 46 -17.62 -1.59 -8.12
CA THR A 46 -18.39 -0.44 -7.60
C THR A 46 -19.79 -0.81 -7.11
N ASN A 47 -20.29 -1.99 -7.44
CA ASN A 47 -21.67 -2.34 -7.16
C ASN A 47 -21.81 -2.91 -5.73
N GLU A 48 -22.46 -2.14 -4.85
CA GLU A 48 -22.73 -2.49 -3.45
C GLU A 48 -23.60 -3.74 -3.30
N VAL A 49 -24.38 -4.10 -4.33
CA VAL A 49 -25.27 -5.28 -4.28
C VAL A 49 -24.52 -6.56 -3.96
N TYR A 50 -23.24 -6.64 -4.32
CA TYR A 50 -22.42 -7.82 -4.02
C TYR A 50 -22.08 -7.98 -2.54
N SER A 51 -22.10 -6.90 -1.74
CA SER A 51 -21.97 -6.97 -0.27
C SER A 51 -23.32 -7.11 0.45
N GLY A 52 -24.42 -7.23 -0.31
CA GLY A 52 -25.78 -7.41 0.22
C GLY A 52 -26.52 -6.11 0.51
N GLN A 53 -25.92 -4.96 0.21
CA GLN A 53 -26.54 -3.63 0.35
C GLN A 53 -26.87 -3.03 -1.01
N HIS A 54 -28.02 -2.36 -1.14
CA HIS A 54 -28.40 -1.64 -2.34
C HIS A 54 -28.65 -0.17 -1.99
N ALA A 55 -28.21 0.76 -2.83
CA ALA A 55 -28.46 2.20 -2.69
C ALA A 55 -29.95 2.62 -2.65
N LEU A 56 -30.89 1.68 -2.78
CA LEU A 56 -32.34 1.87 -2.73
C LEU A 56 -32.97 1.14 -1.53
N GLY A 57 -32.16 0.67 -0.56
CA GLY A 57 -32.63 -0.01 0.66
C GLY A 57 -33.04 -1.47 0.47
N MET A 58 -32.78 -2.07 -0.70
CA MET A 58 -33.06 -3.49 -0.95
C MET A 58 -31.91 -4.37 -0.45
N THR A 59 -32.24 -5.48 0.21
CA THR A 59 -31.28 -6.48 0.68
C THR A 59 -31.22 -7.67 -0.27
N ALA A 60 -30.00 -8.09 -0.62
CA ALA A 60 -29.73 -9.27 -1.43
C ALA A 60 -28.77 -10.21 -0.69
N PRO A 61 -28.79 -11.53 -0.95
CA PRO A 61 -27.80 -12.44 -0.38
C PRO A 61 -26.37 -12.00 -0.75
N PRO A 62 -25.50 -11.71 0.24
CA PRO A 62 -24.16 -11.19 -0.02
C PRO A 62 -23.29 -12.24 -0.71
N ILE A 63 -22.62 -11.84 -1.80
CA ILE A 63 -21.64 -12.67 -2.50
C ILE A 63 -20.23 -12.48 -1.89
N ILE A 64 -19.95 -11.28 -1.36
CA ILE A 64 -18.72 -10.89 -0.66
C ILE A 64 -19.07 -10.23 0.68
N SER A 65 -18.10 -10.12 1.61
CA SER A 65 -18.30 -9.39 2.86
C SER A 65 -18.28 -7.87 2.64
N GLN A 66 -18.95 -7.13 3.53
CA GLN A 66 -18.89 -5.67 3.55
C GLN A 66 -17.46 -5.16 3.68
N SER A 67 -16.65 -5.78 4.56
CA SER A 67 -15.22 -5.45 4.71
C SER A 67 -14.39 -5.62 3.42
N THR A 68 -14.70 -6.63 2.60
CA THR A 68 -14.05 -6.84 1.30
C THR A 68 -14.44 -5.75 0.31
N PHE A 69 -15.72 -5.36 0.32
CA PHE A 69 -16.22 -4.28 -0.52
C PHE A 69 -15.62 -2.94 -0.14
N ASP A 70 -15.59 -2.61 1.15
CA ASP A 70 -15.02 -1.37 1.68
C ASP A 70 -13.53 -1.28 1.36
N ARG A 71 -12.76 -2.36 1.57
CA ARG A 71 -11.35 -2.44 1.16
C ARG A 71 -11.18 -2.20 -0.34
N ALA A 72 -12.05 -2.73 -1.19
CA ALA A 72 -12.02 -2.46 -2.63
C ALA A 72 -12.33 -0.97 -2.94
N GLN A 73 -13.25 -0.33 -2.22
CA GLN A 73 -13.53 1.10 -2.38
C GLN A 73 -12.32 1.95 -1.96
N THR A 74 -11.72 1.65 -0.81
CA THR A 74 -10.51 2.31 -0.29
C THR A 74 -9.35 2.16 -1.26
N LEU A 75 -9.08 0.95 -1.75
CA LEU A 75 -8.07 0.73 -2.78
C LEU A 75 -8.39 1.52 -4.06
N ARG A 76 -9.65 1.58 -4.48
CA ARG A 76 -10.01 2.34 -5.69
C ARG A 76 -9.91 3.85 -5.51
N SER A 77 -10.15 4.39 -4.31
CA SER A 77 -10.05 5.82 -4.01
C SER A 77 -8.58 6.26 -3.85
N THR A 78 -7.75 5.42 -3.22
CA THR A 78 -6.32 5.65 -3.00
C THR A 78 -5.48 5.36 -4.26
N ASN A 79 -5.81 4.31 -5.02
CA ASN A 79 -5.17 3.96 -6.28
C ASN A 79 -5.73 4.71 -7.50
N ARG A 80 -6.53 5.79 -7.34
CA ARG A 80 -6.95 6.66 -8.47
C ARG A 80 -5.76 7.23 -9.26
N THR A 81 -4.57 7.16 -8.68
CA THR A 81 -3.30 7.65 -9.24
C THR A 81 -2.39 6.54 -9.77
N VAL A 82 -2.77 5.26 -9.68
CA VAL A 82 -1.95 4.14 -10.17
C VAL A 82 -2.54 3.65 -11.50
N HIS A 83 -2.03 4.19 -12.60
CA HIS A 83 -2.39 3.71 -13.93
C HIS A 83 -1.62 2.42 -14.26
N PRO A 84 -2.25 1.41 -14.90
CA PRO A 84 -1.48 0.35 -15.54
C PRO A 84 -0.57 1.00 -16.61
N PRO A 85 0.70 0.57 -16.74
CA PRO A 85 1.66 1.23 -17.61
C PRO A 85 1.21 1.11 -19.07
N ARG A 86 1.20 2.23 -19.78
CA ARG A 86 1.21 2.24 -21.25
C ARG A 86 2.63 1.94 -21.69
N VAL A 87 2.93 0.71 -22.09
CA VAL A 87 4.07 0.22 -22.94
C VAL A 87 5.51 0.63 -22.54
N ASP A 88 5.71 1.64 -21.69
CA ASP A 88 6.97 2.22 -21.24
C ASP A 88 7.14 1.96 -19.73
N THR A 89 8.21 1.25 -19.39
CA THR A 89 8.43 0.63 -18.09
C THR A 89 8.90 1.64 -17.03
N TRP A 90 8.01 2.41 -16.41
CA TRP A 90 8.35 3.31 -15.30
C TRP A 90 8.04 2.67 -13.93
N PRO A 91 8.92 1.84 -13.34
CA PRO A 91 8.64 1.13 -12.09
C PRO A 91 8.36 2.07 -10.92
N LEU A 92 9.09 3.19 -10.85
CA LEU A 92 8.96 4.17 -9.78
C LEU A 92 7.91 5.27 -10.05
N GLN A 93 7.13 5.14 -11.13
CA GLN A 93 6.04 6.08 -11.40
C GLN A 93 5.09 6.13 -10.21
N ASN A 94 4.87 7.34 -9.69
CA ASN A 94 4.07 7.60 -8.51
C ASN A 94 4.55 6.90 -7.22
N ARG A 95 5.75 6.30 -7.17
CA ARG A 95 6.30 5.68 -5.94
C ARG A 95 7.51 6.41 -5.38
N LEU A 96 8.13 7.26 -6.18
CA LEU A 96 9.29 8.07 -5.79
C LEU A 96 8.88 9.44 -5.23
N ARG A 97 9.29 9.72 -3.99
CA ARG A 97 9.05 10.97 -3.25
C ARG A 97 10.36 11.67 -2.91
N CYS A 98 10.32 12.98 -2.74
CA CYS A 98 11.45 13.78 -2.30
C CYS A 98 11.38 14.03 -0.79
N SER A 99 12.43 13.66 -0.04
CA SER A 99 12.51 13.99 1.40
C SER A 99 12.83 15.47 1.65
N ILE A 100 13.43 16.17 0.68
CA ILE A 100 13.78 17.60 0.78
C ILE A 100 12.54 18.49 0.74
N CYS A 101 11.60 18.21 -0.17
CA CYS A 101 10.43 19.09 -0.39
C CYS A 101 9.06 18.40 -0.23
N GLY A 102 9.04 17.09 0.02
CA GLY A 102 7.82 16.27 0.12
C GLY A 102 7.10 15.99 -1.21
N SER A 103 7.54 16.61 -2.32
CA SER A 103 6.89 16.45 -3.62
C SER A 103 7.22 15.09 -4.27
N ARG A 104 6.32 14.62 -5.14
CA ARG A 104 6.55 13.41 -5.95
C ARG A 104 7.49 13.69 -7.10
N PHE A 105 8.18 12.67 -7.58
CA PHE A 105 8.90 12.73 -8.85
C PHE A 105 7.96 12.43 -10.02
N LYS A 106 8.12 13.19 -11.09
CA LYS A 106 7.47 12.99 -12.39
C LYS A 106 8.39 12.21 -13.32
N CYS A 107 7.80 11.42 -14.21
CA CYS A 107 8.51 10.76 -15.29
C CYS A 107 8.65 11.72 -16.48
N ALA A 108 9.82 11.76 -17.09
CA ALA A 108 10.10 12.63 -18.20
C ALA A 108 11.09 12.03 -19.21
N TYR A 109 10.82 12.27 -20.49
CA TYR A 109 11.77 12.01 -21.56
C TYR A 109 12.65 13.23 -21.83
N GLY A 110 13.95 12.99 -21.97
CA GLY A 110 14.91 13.95 -22.50
C GLY A 110 14.87 13.99 -24.03
N ARG A 111 15.58 14.98 -24.61
CA ARG A 111 15.64 15.15 -26.08
C ARG A 111 16.24 13.95 -26.82
N ASN A 112 17.10 13.18 -26.15
CA ASN A 112 17.79 12.02 -26.70
C ASN A 112 17.03 10.71 -26.45
N GLY A 113 15.75 10.76 -26.06
CA GLY A 113 14.97 9.59 -25.68
C GLY A 113 15.28 9.02 -24.29
N ARG A 114 16.31 9.51 -23.61
CA ARG A 114 16.66 9.09 -22.23
C ARG A 114 15.56 9.41 -21.23
N ARG A 115 15.40 8.54 -20.24
CA ARG A 115 14.33 8.61 -19.24
C ARG A 115 14.86 9.22 -17.95
N SER A 116 14.07 10.06 -17.31
CA SER A 116 14.47 10.70 -16.06
C SER A 116 13.32 10.88 -15.08
N TYR A 117 13.65 10.82 -13.80
CA TYR A 117 12.78 11.20 -12.71
C TYR A 117 13.09 12.64 -12.29
N ARG A 118 12.07 13.51 -12.33
CA ARG A 118 12.20 14.94 -11.98
C ARG A 118 11.28 15.30 -10.83
N CYS A 119 11.87 15.80 -9.73
CA CYS A 119 11.10 16.26 -8.58
C CYS A 119 10.11 17.37 -8.98
N PHE A 120 8.82 17.18 -8.69
CA PHE A 120 7.79 18.17 -9.01
C PHE A 120 8.01 19.51 -8.28
N GLY A 121 8.64 19.49 -7.09
CA GLY A 121 8.98 20.70 -6.33
C GLY A 121 9.96 21.65 -7.05
N ARG A 122 10.51 21.26 -8.20
CA ARG A 122 11.30 22.13 -9.09
C ARG A 122 10.45 23.03 -9.98
N GLU A 123 9.17 22.69 -10.15
CA GLU A 123 8.25 23.45 -11.01
C GLU A 123 7.69 24.65 -10.25
N THR A 124 7.47 25.75 -10.98
CA THR A 124 6.90 26.99 -10.44
C THR A 124 5.42 26.85 -10.05
N ASN A 125 4.72 25.85 -10.58
CA ASN A 125 3.34 25.52 -10.21
C ASN A 125 3.24 24.44 -9.13
N SER A 126 4.34 24.06 -8.49
CA SER A 126 4.31 23.08 -7.42
C SER A 126 3.78 23.69 -6.11
N PRO A 127 3.04 22.93 -5.29
CA PRO A 127 2.62 23.39 -3.97
C PRO A 127 3.81 23.82 -3.08
N TYR A 128 4.96 23.17 -3.26
CA TYR A 128 6.20 23.55 -2.59
C TYR A 128 6.64 24.96 -2.98
N PHE A 129 6.78 25.24 -4.28
CA PHE A 129 7.20 26.56 -4.76
C PHE A 129 6.19 27.65 -4.38
N GLN A 130 4.89 27.37 -4.47
CA GLN A 130 3.84 28.31 -4.07
C GLN A 130 3.92 28.68 -2.59
N ARG A 131 4.35 27.74 -1.73
CA ARG A 131 4.50 27.96 -0.28
C ARG A 131 5.83 28.61 0.12
N THR A 132 6.93 28.25 -0.55
CA THR A 132 8.29 28.67 -0.14
C THR A 132 8.91 29.74 -1.02
N GLY A 133 8.36 29.98 -2.23
CA GLY A 133 8.95 30.84 -3.24
C GLY A 133 10.25 30.29 -3.87
N GLN A 134 10.70 29.11 -3.45
CA GLN A 134 11.98 28.52 -3.87
C GLN A 134 11.77 27.19 -4.59
N ARG A 135 12.65 26.88 -5.56
CA ARG A 135 12.63 25.59 -6.26
C ARG A 135 13.38 24.54 -5.45
N CYS A 136 12.89 23.31 -5.47
CA CYS A 136 13.58 22.19 -4.84
C CYS A 136 14.94 21.92 -5.52
N THR A 137 15.95 21.59 -4.72
CA THR A 137 17.32 21.32 -5.17
C THR A 137 17.59 19.85 -5.54
N ALA A 138 16.64 18.94 -5.27
CA ALA A 138 16.77 17.49 -5.53
C ALA A 138 17.28 17.19 -6.94
N LYS A 139 18.28 16.32 -7.12
CA LYS A 139 18.86 16.05 -8.45
C LYS A 139 17.83 15.47 -9.42
N ILE A 140 18.06 15.69 -10.72
CA ILE A 140 17.34 14.95 -11.78
C ILE A 140 18.00 13.58 -11.83
N LEU A 141 17.20 12.52 -11.69
CA LEU A 141 17.72 11.16 -11.65
C LEU A 141 17.54 10.53 -13.03
N GLU A 142 18.57 9.88 -13.54
CA GLU A 142 18.47 9.04 -14.74
C GLU A 142 17.69 7.78 -14.37
N ALA A 143 16.64 7.46 -15.13
CA ALA A 143 15.68 6.45 -14.69
C ALA A 143 16.24 5.02 -14.75
N GLY A 144 17.02 4.67 -15.77
CA GLY A 144 17.64 3.34 -15.90
C GLY A 144 18.63 3.08 -14.78
N GLU A 145 19.54 4.02 -14.51
CA GLU A 145 20.49 3.99 -13.38
C GLU A 145 19.75 3.83 -12.06
N THR A 146 18.75 4.68 -11.81
CA THR A 146 17.97 4.69 -10.56
C THR A 146 17.26 3.35 -10.33
N ASP A 147 16.62 2.81 -11.37
CA ASP A 147 15.87 1.56 -11.29
C ASP A 147 16.81 0.38 -11.03
N ALA A 148 17.97 0.36 -11.70
CA ALA A 148 18.99 -0.68 -11.57
C ALA A 148 19.66 -0.68 -10.18
N ASP A 149 20.10 0.49 -9.72
CA ASP A 149 20.73 0.66 -8.40
C ASP A 149 19.78 0.26 -7.28
N LEU A 150 18.52 0.66 -7.39
CA LEU A 150 17.49 0.30 -6.43
C LEU A 150 17.22 -1.20 -6.42
N LEU A 151 17.08 -1.83 -7.59
CA LEU A 151 16.90 -3.28 -7.66
C LEU A 151 18.08 -4.02 -7.05
N ASN A 152 19.32 -3.56 -7.32
CA ASN A 152 20.53 -4.16 -6.79
C ASN A 152 20.62 -4.06 -5.27
N ALA A 153 20.33 -2.89 -4.70
CA ALA A 153 20.39 -2.72 -3.26
C ALA A 153 19.32 -3.57 -2.55
N ILE A 154 18.13 -3.69 -3.13
CA ILE A 154 17.10 -4.59 -2.60
C ILE A 154 17.57 -6.05 -2.74
N TYR A 155 18.13 -6.43 -3.87
CA TYR A 155 18.68 -7.79 -4.05
C TYR A 155 19.75 -8.13 -3.01
N ILE A 156 20.72 -7.26 -2.79
CA ILE A 156 21.78 -7.45 -1.78
C ILE A 156 21.17 -7.59 -0.39
N ALA A 157 20.17 -6.75 -0.05
CA ALA A 157 19.48 -6.81 1.23
C ALA A 157 18.69 -8.12 1.42
N LEU A 158 18.10 -8.66 0.35
CA LEU A 158 17.30 -9.89 0.38
C LEU A 158 18.16 -11.17 0.29
N SER A 159 19.35 -11.09 -0.31
CA SER A 159 20.22 -12.25 -0.52
C SER A 159 20.89 -12.76 0.76
N GLN A 160 20.75 -12.03 1.88
CA GLN A 160 21.26 -12.43 3.20
C GLN A 160 20.07 -12.71 4.14
N PRO A 161 19.67 -13.99 4.32
CA PRO A 161 18.44 -14.34 5.01
C PRO A 161 18.40 -13.86 6.47
N GLU A 162 19.53 -13.91 7.18
CA GLU A 162 19.64 -13.43 8.56
C GLU A 162 19.49 -11.90 8.67
N ASN A 163 20.01 -11.15 7.70
CA ASN A 163 19.91 -9.70 7.70
C ASN A 163 18.50 -9.23 7.34
N PHE A 164 17.82 -9.93 6.43
CA PHE A 164 16.42 -9.68 6.12
C PHE A 164 15.52 -9.97 7.32
N ARG A 165 15.74 -11.12 7.99
CA ARG A 165 15.03 -11.50 9.21
C ARG A 165 15.21 -10.46 10.31
N ALA A 166 16.46 -10.08 10.61
CA ALA A 166 16.75 -9.07 11.62
C ALA A 166 16.11 -7.71 11.29
N ALA A 167 16.12 -7.30 10.01
CA ALA A 167 15.49 -6.06 9.57
C ALA A 167 13.95 -6.10 9.70
N LEU A 168 13.32 -7.24 9.43
CA LEU A 168 11.89 -7.46 9.67
C LEU A 168 11.57 -7.42 11.16
N GLU A 169 12.35 -8.07 12.03
CA GLU A 169 12.13 -8.07 13.48
C GLU A 169 12.23 -6.66 14.08
N VAL A 170 13.24 -5.87 13.69
CA VAL A 170 13.37 -4.46 14.08
C VAL A 170 12.14 -3.65 13.65
N SER A 171 11.68 -3.86 12.41
CA SER A 171 10.54 -3.12 11.87
C SER A 171 9.22 -3.53 12.52
N ILE A 172 9.02 -4.82 12.80
CA ILE A 172 7.87 -5.35 13.57
C ILE A 172 7.82 -4.71 14.95
N ASN A 173 8.96 -4.63 15.64
CA ASN A 173 9.02 -4.04 16.98
C ASN A 173 8.70 -2.54 16.95
N ALA A 174 9.23 -1.80 15.98
CA ALA A 174 8.90 -0.39 15.78
C ALA A 174 7.40 -0.17 15.47
N LEU A 175 6.82 -1.01 14.60
CA LEU A 175 5.40 -0.97 14.27
C LEU A 175 4.51 -1.32 15.47
N LYS A 176 4.87 -2.31 16.28
CA LYS A 176 4.17 -2.65 17.53
C LYS A 176 4.18 -1.50 18.53
N ALA A 177 5.32 -0.84 18.72
CA ALA A 177 5.42 0.32 19.60
C ALA A 177 4.51 1.46 19.13
N LYS A 178 4.57 1.79 17.84
CA LYS A 178 3.71 2.82 17.24
C LYS A 178 2.22 2.47 17.32
N LEU A 179 1.89 1.19 17.13
CA LEU A 179 0.52 0.70 17.24
C LEU A 179 -0.01 0.90 18.67
N SER A 180 0.74 0.49 19.67
CA SER A 180 0.39 0.69 21.09
C SER A 180 0.12 2.16 21.42
N ASP A 181 0.95 3.08 20.90
CA ASP A 181 0.78 4.51 21.13
C ASP A 181 -0.51 5.07 20.49
N LEU A 182 -0.83 4.64 19.26
CA LEU A 182 -2.06 5.04 18.56
C LEU A 182 -3.31 4.42 19.20
N GLU A 183 -3.23 3.15 19.60
CA GLU A 183 -4.33 2.44 20.27
C GLU A 183 -4.66 3.06 21.63
N ARG A 184 -3.68 3.58 22.37
CA ARG A 184 -3.91 4.28 23.64
C ARG A 184 -4.90 5.43 23.50
N ASP A 185 -4.87 6.12 22.37
CA ASP A 185 -5.68 7.31 22.14
C ASP A 185 -7.04 6.95 21.49
N VAL A 186 -7.08 5.96 20.60
CA VAL A 186 -8.29 5.55 19.86
C VAL A 186 -9.18 4.57 20.65
N ALA A 187 -8.58 3.61 21.36
CA ALA A 187 -9.32 2.52 22.00
C ALA A 187 -10.33 2.97 23.07
N PRO A 188 -10.07 3.98 23.93
CA PRO A 188 -11.05 4.45 24.90
C PRO A 188 -12.32 5.01 24.25
N ILE A 189 -12.18 5.72 23.13
CA ILE A 189 -13.31 6.32 22.42
C ILE A 189 -14.14 5.23 21.73
N ARG A 190 -13.48 4.27 21.06
CA ARG A 190 -14.14 3.13 20.41
C ARG A 190 -14.94 2.28 21.42
N ARG A 191 -14.33 1.94 22.57
CA ARG A 191 -15.04 1.23 23.66
C ARG A 191 -16.24 2.01 24.19
N GLY A 192 -16.12 3.33 24.30
CA GLY A 192 -17.23 4.20 24.69
C GLY A 192 -18.40 4.12 23.70
N LEU A 193 -18.11 4.20 22.40
CA LEU A 193 -19.13 4.08 21.34
C LEU A 193 -19.83 2.71 21.36
N GLU A 194 -19.07 1.61 21.50
CA GLU A 194 -19.62 0.25 21.62
C GLU A 194 -20.52 0.10 22.87
N ALA A 195 -20.12 0.68 24.00
CA ALA A 195 -20.90 0.65 25.23
C ALA A 195 -22.25 1.38 25.08
N VAL A 196 -22.24 2.55 24.43
CA VAL A 196 -23.46 3.32 24.15
C VAL A 196 -24.35 2.59 23.14
N SER A 197 -23.78 1.99 22.09
CA SER A 197 -24.52 1.15 21.15
C SER A 197 -25.20 -0.04 21.85
N SER A 198 -24.49 -0.68 22.79
CA SER A 198 -25.03 -1.79 23.58
C SER A 198 -26.10 -1.33 24.58
N GLU A 199 -26.01 -0.09 25.06
CA GLU A 199 -27.03 0.54 25.89
C GLU A 199 -28.30 0.84 25.10
N LEU A 200 -28.18 1.44 23.91
CA LEU A 200 -29.31 1.69 23.00
C LEU A 200 -30.04 0.38 22.66
N GLY A 201 -29.31 -0.69 22.34
CA GLY A 201 -29.92 -2.00 22.10
C GLY A 201 -30.65 -2.58 23.32
N ARG A 202 -30.16 -2.31 24.54
CA ARG A 202 -30.86 -2.70 25.79
C ARG A 202 -32.12 -1.86 26.03
N ILE A 203 -32.09 -0.57 25.73
CA ILE A 203 -33.24 0.33 25.81
C ILE A 203 -34.34 -0.13 24.85
N GLU A 204 -33.97 -0.40 23.59
CA GLU A 204 -34.87 -0.93 22.56
C GLU A 204 -35.49 -2.27 23.00
N MET A 205 -34.67 -3.20 23.50
CA MET A 205 -35.15 -4.49 24.01
C MET A 205 -36.12 -4.34 25.20
N ALA A 206 -35.87 -3.39 26.12
CA ALA A 206 -36.74 -3.13 27.27
C ALA A 206 -38.09 -2.54 26.84
N TRP A 207 -38.11 -1.69 25.82
CA TRP A 207 -39.33 -1.19 25.19
C TRP A 207 -40.14 -2.30 24.52
N VAL A 208 -39.50 -3.12 23.68
CA VAL A 208 -40.16 -4.25 22.98
C VAL A 208 -40.81 -5.23 23.96
N ARG A 209 -40.19 -5.45 25.13
CA ARG A 209 -40.73 -6.31 26.19
C ARG A 209 -41.84 -5.65 27.04
N GLY A 210 -42.19 -4.40 26.77
CA GLY A 210 -43.21 -3.65 27.52
C GLY A 210 -42.79 -3.26 28.93
N ILE A 211 -41.49 -3.30 29.25
CA ILE A 211 -40.96 -2.98 30.59
C ILE A 211 -40.79 -1.48 30.77
N LEU A 212 -40.56 -0.74 29.68
CA LEU A 212 -40.27 0.70 29.67
C LEU A 212 -41.47 1.52 29.20
N ALA A 213 -41.79 2.59 29.93
CA ALA A 213 -42.86 3.53 29.55
C ALA A 213 -42.37 4.51 28.45
N PRO A 214 -43.28 5.04 27.60
CA PRO A 214 -42.91 5.87 26.45
C PRO A 214 -42.12 7.14 26.81
N ASP A 215 -42.52 7.83 27.89
CA ASP A 215 -41.86 9.03 28.40
C ASP A 215 -40.42 8.75 28.86
N LYS A 216 -40.20 7.57 29.45
CA LYS A 216 -38.88 7.12 29.90
C LYS A 216 -38.00 6.63 28.74
N LEU A 217 -38.61 6.08 27.69
CA LEU A 217 -37.91 5.71 26.46
C LEU A 217 -37.29 6.95 25.80
N ASP A 218 -38.10 7.99 25.55
CA ASP A 218 -37.64 9.20 24.89
C ASP A 218 -36.50 9.89 25.64
N LEU A 219 -36.54 9.86 26.98
CA LEU A 219 -35.49 10.42 27.82
C LEU A 219 -34.21 9.58 27.77
N ALA A 220 -34.33 8.25 27.89
CA ALA A 220 -33.18 7.33 27.87
C ALA A 220 -32.47 7.33 26.51
N GLU A 221 -33.24 7.33 25.41
CA GLU A 221 -32.68 7.41 24.06
C GLU A 221 -31.95 8.73 23.83
N ARG A 222 -32.53 9.87 24.22
CA ARG A 222 -31.86 11.18 24.06
C ARG A 222 -30.54 11.21 24.81
N SER A 223 -30.52 10.79 26.08
CA SER A 223 -29.28 10.76 26.88
C SER A 223 -28.20 9.84 26.31
N ALA A 224 -28.60 8.69 25.73
CA ALA A 224 -27.65 7.79 25.08
C ALA A 224 -27.13 8.38 23.75
N LYS A 225 -28.01 8.98 22.93
CA LYS A 225 -27.65 9.63 21.66
C LYS A 225 -26.73 10.84 21.87
N GLU A 226 -26.99 11.69 22.86
CA GLU A 226 -26.11 12.81 23.21
C GLU A 226 -24.69 12.34 23.58
N ARG A 227 -24.57 11.24 24.34
CA ARG A 227 -23.26 10.64 24.65
C ARG A 227 -22.59 10.05 23.41
N GLN A 228 -23.36 9.41 22.53
CA GLN A 228 -22.84 8.91 21.25
C GLN A 228 -22.30 10.06 20.40
N GLU A 229 -23.05 11.15 20.24
CA GLU A 229 -22.65 12.33 19.48
C GLU A 229 -21.39 12.98 20.07
N HIS A 230 -21.30 13.11 21.39
CA HIS A 230 -20.11 13.64 22.05
C HIS A 230 -18.86 12.77 21.80
N LEU A 231 -18.99 11.44 21.89
CA LEU A 231 -17.89 10.52 21.62
C LEU A 231 -17.52 10.51 20.14
N GLN A 232 -18.49 10.62 19.24
CA GLN A 232 -18.27 10.71 17.79
C GLN A 232 -17.56 12.02 17.44
N ALA A 233 -18.01 13.16 17.96
CA ALA A 233 -17.34 14.44 17.78
C ALA A 233 -15.90 14.41 18.31
N ARG A 234 -15.66 13.71 19.44
CA ARG A 234 -14.31 13.52 19.97
C ARG A 234 -13.44 12.62 19.07
N MET A 235 -14.05 11.63 18.41
CA MET A 235 -13.38 10.83 17.38
C MET A 235 -13.05 11.67 16.14
N ASP A 236 -13.94 12.58 15.74
CA ASP A 236 -13.75 13.46 14.58
C ASP A 236 -12.72 14.58 14.85
N ILE A 237 -12.60 15.03 16.11
CA ILE A 237 -11.54 15.94 16.58
C ILE A 237 -10.19 15.22 16.65
N LEU A 238 -10.19 13.93 16.96
CA LEU A 238 -8.99 13.12 16.82
C LEU A 238 -8.60 13.17 15.34
N ASP A 239 -7.41 13.68 15.03
CA ASP A 239 -6.96 13.86 13.65
C ASP A 239 -7.29 12.60 12.82
N PRO A 240 -8.16 12.70 11.78
CA PRO A 240 -8.51 11.57 10.93
C PRO A 240 -7.28 10.84 10.39
N GLY A 241 -6.17 11.58 10.21
CA GLY A 241 -4.87 11.03 9.87
C GLY A 241 -4.32 10.02 10.89
N ARG A 242 -4.64 10.12 12.18
CA ARG A 242 -4.22 9.16 13.22
C ARG A 242 -5.00 7.85 13.18
N VAL A 243 -6.28 7.90 12.82
CA VAL A 243 -7.09 6.68 12.61
C VAL A 243 -6.62 5.96 11.36
N ASP A 244 -6.42 6.71 10.26
CA ASP A 244 -5.82 6.18 9.03
C ASP A 244 -4.40 5.62 9.28
N GLU A 245 -3.60 6.30 10.10
CA GLU A 245 -2.27 5.87 10.48
C GLU A 245 -2.27 4.61 11.36
N LEU A 246 -3.27 4.45 12.23
CA LEU A 246 -3.48 3.23 13.01
C LEU A 246 -3.76 2.04 12.07
N GLU A 247 -4.73 2.18 11.17
CA GLU A 247 -5.09 1.13 10.20
C GLU A 247 -3.92 0.78 9.27
N ARG A 248 -3.17 1.79 8.83
CA ARG A 248 -1.95 1.60 8.04
C ARG A 248 -0.88 0.85 8.84
N THR A 249 -0.68 1.21 10.10
CA THR A 249 0.32 0.56 10.98
C THR A 249 -0.06 -0.90 11.24
N GLN A 250 -1.35 -1.20 11.46
CA GLN A 250 -1.86 -2.58 11.59
C GLN A 250 -1.62 -3.40 10.32
N SER A 251 -1.90 -2.82 9.16
CA SER A 251 -1.70 -3.47 7.85
C SER A 251 -0.21 -3.78 7.59
N LEU A 252 0.67 -2.82 7.89
CA LEU A 252 2.12 -3.00 7.76
C LEU A 252 2.64 -4.06 8.72
N LEU A 253 2.15 -4.08 9.97
CA LEU A 253 2.55 -5.07 10.96
C LEU A 253 2.15 -6.48 10.54
N ALA A 254 0.90 -6.66 10.09
CA ALA A 254 0.40 -7.96 9.61
C ALA A 254 1.24 -8.48 8.44
N ALA A 255 1.55 -7.61 7.47
CA ALA A 255 2.39 -7.97 6.34
C ALA A 255 3.84 -8.26 6.77
N ALA A 256 4.39 -7.52 7.73
CA ALA A 256 5.73 -7.76 8.26
C ALA A 256 5.83 -9.11 8.99
N THR A 257 4.84 -9.42 9.83
CA THR A 257 4.78 -10.71 10.55
C THR A 257 4.56 -11.87 9.60
N GLU A 258 3.70 -11.73 8.59
CA GLU A 258 3.51 -12.75 7.55
C GLU A 258 4.83 -13.01 6.81
N ASN A 259 5.56 -11.96 6.42
CA ASN A 259 6.87 -12.11 5.78
C ASN A 259 7.94 -12.72 6.72
N LEU A 260 7.87 -12.47 8.03
CA LEU A 260 8.77 -13.06 9.01
C LEU A 260 8.47 -14.55 9.24
N ASP A 261 7.20 -14.92 9.35
CA ASP A 261 6.75 -16.31 9.47
C ASP A 261 7.11 -17.10 8.19
N LEU A 262 6.93 -16.45 7.03
CA LEU A 262 7.39 -16.90 5.72
C LEU A 262 8.92 -16.79 5.51
N ALA A 263 9.69 -16.34 6.49
CA ALA A 263 11.16 -16.41 6.48
C ALA A 263 11.70 -17.45 7.48
N ALA A 264 10.87 -17.91 8.42
CA ALA A 264 11.26 -18.77 9.53
C ALA A 264 11.05 -20.28 9.28
N ASN A 265 10.41 -20.68 8.17
CA ASN A 265 10.03 -22.07 7.94
C ASN A 265 10.66 -22.66 6.65
N PRO A 266 11.78 -23.38 6.75
CA PRO A 266 12.58 -23.83 5.60
C PRO A 266 11.85 -24.76 4.62
N ASP A 267 10.75 -25.41 5.02
CA ASP A 267 9.96 -26.33 4.17
C ASP A 267 8.75 -25.67 3.50
N THR A 268 8.35 -24.47 3.94
CA THR A 268 7.45 -23.60 3.16
C THR A 268 8.25 -23.03 1.99
N PRO A 269 7.63 -22.74 0.83
CA PRO A 269 8.35 -22.38 -0.38
C PRO A 269 8.94 -20.96 -0.28
N HIS A 270 9.94 -20.76 0.57
CA HIS A 270 10.85 -19.60 0.55
C HIS A 270 11.67 -19.63 -0.75
N SER A 271 11.71 -20.81 -1.39
CA SER A 271 12.17 -21.00 -2.75
C SER A 271 11.53 -20.05 -3.76
N TRP A 272 10.28 -19.58 -3.65
CA TRP A 272 9.79 -18.61 -4.65
C TRP A 272 10.11 -17.15 -4.32
N PHE A 273 10.31 -16.75 -3.06
CA PHE A 273 10.62 -15.35 -2.74
C PHE A 273 12.10 -15.03 -2.95
N VAL A 274 13.00 -15.98 -2.60
CA VAL A 274 14.44 -15.84 -2.85
C VAL A 274 14.85 -16.59 -4.12
N ASP A 275 14.49 -17.86 -4.34
CA ASP A 275 14.82 -18.52 -5.64
C ASP A 275 13.92 -18.09 -6.79
N GLY A 276 12.68 -17.63 -6.55
CA GLY A 276 11.83 -17.03 -7.59
C GLY A 276 12.26 -15.60 -7.94
N PHE A 277 12.83 -14.86 -6.99
CA PHE A 277 13.46 -13.56 -7.25
C PHE A 277 14.87 -13.72 -7.85
N ALA A 278 15.65 -14.68 -7.35
CA ALA A 278 16.96 -15.04 -7.89
C ALA A 278 16.86 -15.78 -9.24
N SER A 279 15.73 -16.40 -9.59
CA SER A 279 15.47 -16.95 -10.94
C SER A 279 14.89 -15.92 -11.91
N LEU A 280 14.32 -14.82 -11.39
CA LEU A 280 14.03 -13.62 -12.18
C LEU A 280 15.29 -12.79 -12.46
N LEU A 281 16.38 -13.05 -11.73
CA LEU A 281 17.68 -12.40 -11.90
C LEU A 281 18.65 -13.35 -12.61
N PRO A 282 19.52 -12.87 -13.51
CA PRO A 282 20.56 -13.70 -14.09
C PRO A 282 21.49 -14.29 -12.98
N PRO A 283 21.91 -15.57 -13.10
CA PRO A 283 22.70 -16.28 -12.07
C PRO A 283 24.04 -15.63 -11.70
N GLU A 284 24.60 -14.82 -12.60
CA GLU A 284 25.89 -14.13 -12.44
C GLU A 284 25.68 -12.62 -12.40
N TRP A 285 24.90 -12.12 -11.43
CA TRP A 285 24.76 -10.68 -11.18
C TRP A 285 26.01 -10.10 -10.49
N SER A 286 27.19 -10.41 -11.06
CA SER A 286 28.50 -9.89 -10.69
C SER A 286 29.02 -8.99 -11.79
N LYS A 287 29.10 -7.67 -11.53
CA LYS A 287 29.72 -6.61 -12.35
C LYS A 287 29.14 -6.38 -13.77
N GLU A 288 28.70 -7.39 -14.51
CA GLU A 288 28.24 -7.26 -15.91
C GLU A 288 26.74 -6.91 -16.02
N GLY A 289 25.91 -7.30 -15.05
CA GLY A 289 24.47 -7.00 -15.03
C GLY A 289 24.11 -5.53 -14.79
N HIS A 290 24.97 -4.77 -14.09
CA HIS A 290 24.79 -3.33 -13.87
C HIS A 290 24.96 -2.54 -15.17
N ASP A 291 26.00 -2.85 -15.94
CA ASP A 291 26.30 -2.15 -17.20
C ASP A 291 25.26 -2.47 -18.31
N ILE A 292 24.72 -3.70 -18.35
CA ILE A 292 23.61 -4.07 -19.27
C ILE A 292 22.34 -3.25 -18.99
N LEU A 293 22.12 -2.87 -17.72
CA LEU A 293 20.96 -2.11 -17.27
C LEU A 293 21.04 -0.60 -17.56
N LEU A 294 22.26 -0.07 -17.71
CA LEU A 294 22.54 1.32 -18.08
C LEU A 294 22.16 1.60 -19.55
N ASP A 295 22.34 0.62 -20.43
CA ASP A 295 22.04 0.75 -21.86
C ASP A 295 20.59 0.39 -22.20
N TYR A 296 19.97 -0.52 -21.44
CA TYR A 296 18.59 -0.94 -21.63
C TYR A 296 17.99 -1.44 -20.31
N THR A 297 16.93 -0.80 -19.82
CA THR A 297 16.16 -1.32 -18.68
C THR A 297 15.19 -2.39 -19.19
N PRO A 298 15.44 -3.69 -18.99
CA PRO A 298 14.57 -4.72 -19.51
C PRO A 298 13.17 -4.60 -18.93
N LYS A 299 12.14 -4.93 -19.71
CA LYS A 299 10.73 -4.86 -19.25
C LYS A 299 10.52 -5.63 -17.93
N TRP A 300 11.17 -6.77 -17.79
CA TRP A 300 11.10 -7.59 -16.58
C TRP A 300 11.65 -6.87 -15.35
N VAL A 301 12.68 -6.03 -15.46
CA VAL A 301 13.25 -5.30 -14.32
C VAL A 301 12.26 -4.35 -13.69
N GLY A 302 11.53 -3.59 -14.50
CA GLY A 302 10.52 -2.69 -13.94
C GLY A 302 9.23 -3.38 -13.51
N GLU A 303 8.90 -4.54 -14.08
CA GLU A 303 7.82 -5.40 -13.58
C GLU A 303 8.19 -6.02 -12.23
N THR A 304 9.39 -6.59 -12.10
CA THR A 304 9.93 -7.17 -10.87
C THR A 304 10.06 -6.13 -9.75
N LEU A 305 10.66 -4.97 -10.04
CA LEU A 305 10.80 -3.90 -9.05
C LEU A 305 9.45 -3.37 -8.56
N ARG A 306 8.47 -3.25 -9.47
CA ARG A 306 7.12 -2.80 -9.10
C ARG A 306 6.40 -3.85 -8.26
N GLU A 307 6.47 -5.12 -8.66
CA GLU A 307 5.85 -6.21 -7.92
C GLU A 307 6.43 -6.29 -6.51
N LEU A 308 7.75 -6.25 -6.40
CA LEU A 308 8.46 -6.27 -5.13
C LEU A 308 8.08 -5.08 -4.22
N LEU A 309 8.13 -3.85 -4.73
CA LEU A 309 7.72 -2.67 -3.95
C LEU A 309 6.24 -2.74 -3.52
N THR A 310 5.39 -3.41 -4.30
CA THR A 310 3.98 -3.62 -3.93
C THR A 310 3.86 -4.59 -2.77
N ARG A 311 4.56 -5.73 -2.85
CA ARG A 311 4.56 -6.76 -1.80
C ARG A 311 5.16 -6.25 -0.49
N LEU A 312 6.22 -5.46 -0.57
CA LEU A 312 6.86 -4.82 0.59
C LEU A 312 6.08 -3.58 1.10
N GLN A 313 4.96 -3.23 0.45
CA GLN A 313 4.19 -2.01 0.72
C GLN A 313 5.07 -0.76 0.85
N ALA A 314 6.08 -0.66 -0.02
CA ALA A 314 7.16 0.29 0.12
C ALA A 314 7.01 1.52 -0.79
N GLU A 315 7.26 2.69 -0.22
CA GLU A 315 7.50 3.94 -0.94
C GLU A 315 9.00 4.20 -1.05
N VAL A 316 9.43 4.76 -2.18
CA VAL A 316 10.84 5.11 -2.38
C VAL A 316 11.01 6.60 -2.13
N TRP A 317 11.99 6.97 -1.32
CA TRP A 317 12.29 8.33 -0.93
C TRP A 317 13.69 8.73 -1.36
N TYR A 318 13.81 9.84 -2.08
CA TYR A 318 15.08 10.44 -2.45
C TYR A 318 15.46 11.55 -1.47
N GLY A 319 16.64 11.46 -0.88
CA GLY A 319 17.24 12.44 0.02
C GLY A 319 18.67 12.83 -0.34
N PRO A 320 19.32 13.64 0.52
CA PRO A 320 20.70 14.07 0.34
C PRO A 320 21.68 12.89 0.26
N ASP A 321 21.42 11.85 1.06
CA ASP A 321 22.26 10.66 1.22
C ASP A 321 21.88 9.52 0.26
N GLY A 322 20.92 9.75 -0.64
CA GLY A 322 20.54 8.81 -1.68
C GLY A 322 19.08 8.34 -1.64
N LEU A 323 18.84 7.11 -2.09
CA LEU A 323 17.51 6.51 -2.07
C LEU A 323 17.29 5.75 -0.77
N HIS A 324 16.06 5.81 -0.27
CA HIS A 324 15.63 5.07 0.89
C HIS A 324 14.31 4.39 0.56
N VAL A 325 14.26 3.08 0.74
CA VAL A 325 13.01 2.33 0.64
C VAL A 325 12.35 2.40 2.00
N LYS A 326 11.19 3.06 2.08
CA LYS A 326 10.37 3.16 3.29
C LYS A 326 9.12 2.32 3.10
N GLY A 327 9.06 1.17 3.75
CA GLY A 327 7.89 0.29 3.74
C GLY A 327 7.83 -0.53 5.01
N ILE A 328 7.52 -1.81 4.86
CA ILE A 328 7.66 -2.80 5.93
C ILE A 328 9.11 -2.86 6.45
N ILE A 329 10.09 -2.59 5.59
CA ILE A 329 11.51 -2.50 5.95
C ILE A 329 12.02 -1.12 5.54
N THR A 330 12.86 -0.52 6.38
CA THR A 330 13.65 0.65 5.99
C THR A 330 15.01 0.17 5.50
N LEU A 331 15.23 0.17 4.20
CA LEU A 331 16.53 -0.18 3.61
C LEU A 331 17.23 1.09 3.14
N PRO A 332 18.43 1.41 3.67
CA PRO A 332 19.30 2.39 3.03
C PRO A 332 19.79 1.80 1.70
N VAL A 333 19.59 2.52 0.60
CA VAL A 333 20.07 2.15 -0.73
C VAL A 333 21.22 3.08 -1.08
N PRO A 334 22.49 2.66 -0.91
CA PRO A 334 23.63 3.46 -1.34
C PRO A 334 23.59 3.61 -2.86
N LEU A 335 23.66 4.86 -3.34
CA LEU A 335 23.49 5.19 -4.77
C LEU A 335 24.81 5.16 -5.56
N THR A 336 25.92 4.83 -4.91
CA THR A 336 27.24 4.82 -5.56
C THR A 336 28.01 3.53 -5.27
N LYS A 337 28.80 3.07 -6.25
CA LYS A 337 29.67 1.89 -6.13
C LYS A 337 30.62 1.98 -4.91
N ASP A 338 31.00 3.20 -4.51
CA ASP A 338 31.89 3.48 -3.39
C ASP A 338 31.19 3.31 -2.01
N GLU A 339 29.91 3.66 -1.90
CA GLU A 339 29.13 3.54 -0.64
C GLU A 339 28.64 2.10 -0.39
N ALA A 340 28.41 1.32 -1.45
CA ALA A 340 28.08 -0.11 -1.35
C ALA A 340 29.25 -0.94 -0.80
N GLN A 341 30.51 -0.56 -1.10
CA GLN A 341 31.70 -1.21 -0.55
C GLN A 341 31.93 -0.85 0.93
N ALA A 342 31.61 0.38 1.35
CA ALA A 342 31.75 0.82 2.73
C ALA A 342 30.80 0.08 3.70
N SER A 343 29.55 -0.13 3.29
CA SER A 343 28.52 -0.82 4.08
C SER A 343 28.75 -2.33 4.23
N LEU A 344 29.51 -2.95 3.32
CA LEU A 344 29.97 -4.35 3.45
C LEU A 344 31.19 -4.51 4.37
N SER A 345 31.92 -3.43 4.68
CA SER A 345 33.15 -3.47 5.49
C SER A 345 32.90 -3.36 7.00
N THR A 346 31.75 -2.83 7.41
CA THR A 346 31.39 -2.70 8.83
C THR A 346 30.72 -3.98 9.34
N ARG A 347 31.50 -5.05 9.49
CA ARG A 347 31.14 -6.16 10.40
C ARG A 347 31.43 -5.71 11.83
N PRO A 348 30.51 -5.86 12.80
CA PRO A 348 30.91 -5.86 14.19
C PRO A 348 31.69 -7.14 14.48
N THR A 349 32.86 -6.97 15.09
CA THR A 349 33.66 -8.03 15.73
C THR A 349 32.92 -8.69 16.87
#